data_AF-A0A8S1MKS6-F1
#
_entry.id   AF-A0A8S1MKS6-F1
#
_cell.length_a   1.000
_cell.length_b   1.000
_cell.length_c   1.000
_cell.angle_alpha   90.00
_cell.angle_beta   90.00
_cell.angle_gamma   90.00
#
_symmetry.space_group_name_H-M   'P 1'
#
loop_
_entity.id
_entity.type
_entity.pdbx_description
1 polymer ?
#
loop_
_entity_poly.entity_id
_entity_poly.type
_entity_poly.pdbx_seq_one_letter_code
_entity_poly.pdbx_strand_id
1 'polypeptide(L)'
;MHKIKISINKDIYFCQRPLNRFEDLMQEFQSINTTYINKENLNFYFIDEEGDKVAIQNDYDLVDFKKQNPKFLKIKVEYRDKLNLTERVYNREITKDAMKQKIMQLLQQY
;
A
#
# COMPACT_ATOMS: atom_id res chain seq x y z
N MET A 1 25.06 2.45 4.33
CA MET A 1 23.61 2.43 4.55
C MET A 1 22.96 3.35 3.54
N HIS A 2 22.16 2.80 2.62
CA HIS A 2 21.51 3.56 1.56
C HIS A 2 20.20 4.16 2.10
N LYS A 3 19.94 5.43 1.83
CA LYS A 3 18.67 6.07 2.21
C LYS A 3 17.60 5.68 1.18
N ILE A 4 16.53 5.03 1.64
CA ILE A 4 15.44 4.57 0.79
C ILE A 4 14.29 5.56 0.86
N LYS A 5 13.82 6.00 -0.31
CA LYS A 5 12.66 6.86 -0.50
C LYS A 5 11.51 6.01 -1.04
N ILE A 6 10.40 5.98 -0.31
CA ILE A 6 9.15 5.36 -0.76
C ILE A 6 8.22 6.49 -1.18
N SER A 7 7.75 6.47 -2.42
CA SER A 7 6.73 7.36 -2.92
C SER A 7 5.41 6.61 -3.05
N ILE A 8 4.39 7.14 -2.38
CA ILE A 8 3.03 6.58 -2.36
C ILE A 8 2.14 7.72 -2.87
N ASN A 9 1.47 7.51 -4.02
CA ASN A 9 0.71 8.57 -4.69
C ASN A 9 1.55 9.83 -4.98
N LYS A 10 1.27 10.95 -4.29
CA LYS A 10 1.99 12.23 -4.41
C LYS A 10 2.95 12.49 -3.23
N ASP A 11 2.91 11.64 -2.22
CA ASP A 11 3.67 11.81 -0.99
C ASP A 11 4.98 11.01 -1.05
N ILE A 12 6.01 11.54 -0.38
CA ILE A 12 7.35 10.93 -0.31
C ILE A 12 7.69 10.69 1.16
N TYR A 13 8.03 9.44 1.45
CA TYR A 13 8.42 8.97 2.76
C TYR A 13 9.85 8.42 2.70
N PHE A 14 10.55 8.48 3.82
CA PHE A 14 11.87 7.89 3.98
C PHE A 14 11.75 6.67 4.87
N CYS A 15 12.31 5.54 4.43
CA CYS A 15 12.37 4.36 5.29
C CYS A 15 13.20 4.69 6.53
N GLN A 16 12.64 4.34 7.69
CA GLN A 16 13.36 4.39 8.96
C GLN A 16 14.10 3.07 9.24
N ARG A 17 13.74 2.02 8.51
CA ARG A 17 14.25 0.66 8.70
C ARG A 17 15.05 0.18 7.49
N PRO A 18 16.05 -0.70 7.68
CA PRO A 18 16.71 -1.36 6.57
C PRO A 18 15.73 -2.33 5.88
N LEU A 19 15.55 -2.18 4.57
CA LEU A 19 14.73 -3.08 3.76
C LEU A 19 15.58 -4.26 3.27
N ASN A 20 15.70 -5.33 4.05
CA ASN A 20 16.50 -6.50 3.66
C ASN A 20 15.67 -7.56 2.94
N ARG A 21 14.38 -7.63 3.28
CA ARG A 21 13.40 -8.56 2.72
C ARG A 21 12.22 -7.79 2.13
N PHE A 22 11.50 -8.40 1.21
CA PHE A 22 10.26 -7.87 0.66
C PHE A 22 9.20 -7.66 1.75
N GLU A 23 9.23 -8.50 2.77
CA GLU A 23 8.38 -8.37 3.94
C GLU A 23 8.63 -7.06 4.72
N ASP A 24 9.89 -6.60 4.81
CA ASP A 24 10.23 -5.32 5.45
C ASP A 24 9.60 -4.15 4.71
N LEU A 25 9.52 -4.24 3.37
CA LEU A 25 8.87 -3.21 2.54
C LEU A 25 7.36 -3.15 2.82
N MET A 26 6.72 -4.29 3.11
CA MET A 26 5.30 -4.32 3.48
C MET A 26 5.07 -3.71 4.84
N GLN A 27 5.91 -4.06 5.81
CA GLN A 27 5.79 -3.52 7.15
C GLN A 27 6.01 -2.00 7.15
N GLU A 28 6.97 -1.51 6.36
CA GLU A 28 7.19 -0.06 6.24
C GLU A 28 6.02 0.63 5.51
N PHE A 29 5.46 0.02 4.47
CA PHE A 29 4.27 0.56 3.83
C PHE A 29 3.07 0.62 4.79
N GLN A 30 2.84 -0.42 5.58
CA GLN A 30 1.76 -0.46 6.58
C GLN A 30 1.99 0.51 7.74
N SER A 31 3.25 0.80 8.11
CA SER A 31 3.55 1.78 9.15
C SER A 31 3.29 3.21 8.68
N ILE A 32 3.53 3.48 7.40
CA ILE A 32 3.26 4.77 6.75
C ILE A 32 1.76 4.93 6.47
N ASN A 33 1.10 3.87 6.00
CA ASN A 33 -0.28 3.88 5.58
C ASN A 33 -1.14 3.09 6.56
N THR A 34 -1.79 3.80 7.47
CA THR A 34 -2.68 3.22 8.50
C THR A 34 -3.95 2.59 7.94
N THR A 35 -4.20 2.76 6.63
CA THR A 35 -5.32 2.10 5.96
C THR A 35 -5.03 0.63 5.78
N TYR A 36 -5.88 -0.23 6.32
CA TYR A 36 -5.78 -1.67 6.10
C TYR A 36 -6.00 -1.99 4.62
N ILE A 37 -4.91 -2.22 3.90
CA ILE A 37 -4.92 -2.55 2.47
C ILE A 37 -4.47 -3.99 2.31
N ASN A 38 -5.24 -4.75 1.52
CA ASN A 38 -4.91 -6.14 1.22
C ASN A 38 -3.65 -6.17 0.33
N LYS A 39 -2.69 -7.04 0.67
CA LYS A 39 -1.39 -7.18 -0.02
C LYS A 39 -1.54 -7.46 -1.52
N GLU A 40 -2.61 -8.17 -1.89
CA GLU A 40 -2.92 -8.53 -3.27
C GLU A 40 -3.27 -7.34 -4.17
N ASN A 41 -3.58 -6.19 -3.56
CA ASN A 41 -4.01 -4.97 -4.25
C ASN A 41 -2.89 -3.92 -4.39
N LEU A 42 -1.64 -4.27 -4.05
CA LEU A 42 -0.51 -3.35 -4.10
C LEU A 42 0.54 -3.85 -5.09
N ASN A 43 0.99 -2.96 -5.95
CA ASN A 43 2.15 -3.18 -6.80
C ASN A 43 3.30 -2.29 -6.32
N PHE A 44 4.47 -2.90 -6.14
CA PHE A 44 5.69 -2.22 -5.74
C PHE A 44 6.62 -2.15 -6.94
N TYR A 45 7.20 -0.98 -7.16
CA TYR A 45 8.13 -0.75 -8.27
C TYR A 45 9.38 -0.05 -7.75
N PHE A 46 10.55 -0.43 -8.26
CA PHE A 46 11.73 0.43 -8.22
C PHE A 46 11.73 1.35 -9.43
N ILE A 47 12.30 2.54 -9.25
CA ILE A 47 12.68 3.41 -10.34
C ILE A 47 14.18 3.25 -10.53
N ASP A 48 14.59 2.70 -11.67
CA ASP A 48 16.01 2.54 -12.01
C ASP A 48 16.68 3.87 -12.40
N GLU A 49 17.94 3.79 -12.81
CA GLU A 49 18.72 4.96 -13.22
C GLU A 49 18.20 5.61 -14.51
N GLU A 50 17.56 4.82 -15.37
CA GLU A 50 16.95 5.27 -16.64
C GLU A 50 15.56 5.88 -16.40
N GLY A 51 14.98 5.68 -15.22
CA GLY A 51 13.67 6.18 -14.84
C GLY A 51 12.55 5.17 -15.07
N ASP A 52 12.89 3.94 -15.44
CA ASP A 52 11.95 2.88 -15.72
C ASP A 52 11.45 2.20 -14.44
N LYS A 53 10.21 1.71 -14.52
CA LYS A 53 9.54 1.03 -13.41
C LYS A 53 9.82 -0.47 -13.47
N VAL A 54 10.62 -0.95 -12.53
CA VAL A 54 10.89 -2.39 -12.36
C VAL A 54 10.04 -2.94 -11.23
N ALA A 55 9.20 -3.93 -11.49
CA ALA A 55 8.32 -4.51 -10.49
C ALA A 55 9.11 -5.28 -9.41
N ILE A 56 8.68 -5.16 -8.15
CA ILE A 56 9.24 -5.86 -7.00
C ILE A 56 8.21 -6.87 -6.53
N GLN A 57 8.53 -8.15 -6.65
CA GLN A 57 7.64 -9.23 -6.27
C GLN A 57 8.25 -10.12 -5.18
N ASN A 58 9.58 -10.14 -5.08
CA ASN A 58 10.30 -11.03 -4.17
C ASN A 58 11.61 -10.40 -3.64
N ASP A 59 12.30 -11.17 -2.79
CA ASP A 59 13.57 -10.77 -2.18
C ASP A 59 14.72 -10.66 -3.19
N TYR A 60 14.70 -11.42 -4.28
CA TYR A 60 15.73 -11.37 -5.33
C TYR A 60 15.70 -10.03 -6.06
N ASP A 61 14.51 -9.52 -6.39
CA ASP A 61 14.34 -8.23 -7.06
C ASP A 61 14.92 -7.08 -6.22
N LEU A 62 14.76 -7.17 -4.89
CA LEU A 62 15.34 -6.23 -3.92
C LEU A 62 16.87 -6.29 -3.88
N VAL A 63 17.44 -7.50 -3.94
CA VAL A 63 18.89 -7.70 -3.93
C VAL A 63 19.52 -7.18 -5.22
N ASP A 64 18.92 -7.49 -6.37
CA ASP A 64 19.44 -7.05 -7.67
C ASP A 64 19.39 -5.52 -7.80
N PHE A 65 18.34 -4.88 -7.29
CA PHE A 65 18.28 -3.43 -7.27
C PHE A 65 19.31 -2.80 -6.31
N LYS A 66 19.59 -3.42 -5.15
CA LYS A 66 20.67 -2.96 -4.26
C LYS A 66 22.05 -3.08 -4.90
N LYS A 67 22.28 -4.07 -5.75
CA LYS A 67 23.57 -4.24 -6.48
C LYS A 67 23.85 -3.10 -7.46
N GLN A 68 22.81 -2.47 -8.00
CA GLN A 68 22.95 -1.26 -8.84
C GLN A 68 23.52 -0.07 -8.04
N ASN A 69 23.64 -0.20 -6.72
CA ASN A 69 24.30 0.73 -5.82
C ASN A 69 23.79 2.20 -5.91
N PRO A 70 22.48 2.45 -6.11
CA PRO A 70 21.99 3.81 -6.27
C PRO A 70 22.17 4.59 -4.97
N LYS A 71 22.63 5.84 -5.06
CA LYS A 71 22.79 6.73 -3.88
C LYS A 71 21.50 6.85 -3.06
N PHE A 72 20.35 6.71 -3.71
CA PHE A 72 19.03 6.63 -3.09
C PHE A 72 18.19 5.57 -3.81
N LEU A 73 17.61 4.62 -3.07
CA LEU A 73 16.61 3.73 -3.64
C LEU A 73 15.27 4.46 -3.71
N LYS A 74 14.62 4.48 -4.88
CA LYS A 74 13.28 5.03 -5.06
C LYS A 74 12.30 3.88 -5.27
N ILE A 75 11.36 3.72 -4.35
CA ILE A 75 10.28 2.76 -4.43
C ILE A 75 9.00 3.52 -4.72
N LYS A 76 8.24 3.09 -5.71
CA LYS A 76 6.90 3.59 -5.99
C LYS A 76 5.88 2.51 -5.66
N VAL A 77 4.85 2.89 -4.91
CA VAL A 77 3.74 1.99 -4.59
C VAL A 77 2.49 2.46 -5.31
N GLU A 78 1.85 1.57 -6.06
CA GLU A 78 0.62 1.84 -6.80
C GLU A 78 -0.46 0.82 -6.42
N TYR A 79 -1.71 1.27 -6.36
CA TYR A 79 -2.86 0.41 -6.10
C TYR A 79 -3.30 -0.27 -7.39
N ARG A 80 -3.49 -1.60 -7.33
CA ARG A 80 -3.90 -2.43 -8.47
C ARG A 80 -5.37 -2.20 -8.84
N ASP A 81 -6.21 -1.93 -7.84
CA ASP A 81 -7.60 -1.53 -8.03
C ASP A 81 -7.74 -0.01 -8.05
N LYS A 82 -8.27 0.51 -9.16
CA LYS A 82 -8.81 1.88 -9.27
C LYS A 82 -10.15 2.06 -8.51
N LEU A 83 -10.52 1.15 -7.62
CA LEU A 83 -11.75 1.27 -6.83
C LEU A 83 -11.51 2.24 -5.68
N ASN A 84 -11.98 3.47 -5.92
CA ASN A 84 -12.08 4.58 -5.00
C ASN A 84 -12.18 4.13 -3.55
N LEU A 85 -11.17 4.49 -2.74
CA LEU A 85 -11.27 4.51 -1.28
C LEU A 85 -12.57 5.22 -0.83
N THR A 86 -13.05 6.19 -1.61
CA THR A 86 -14.32 6.89 -1.45
C THR A 86 -15.56 5.98 -1.55
N GLU A 87 -15.60 4.99 -2.44
CA GLU A 87 -16.75 4.09 -2.61
C GLU A 87 -16.86 3.05 -1.48
N ARG A 88 -15.73 2.67 -0.87
CA ARG A 88 -15.74 1.76 0.29
C ARG A 88 -16.21 2.44 1.58
N VAL A 89 -15.94 3.73 1.76
CA VAL A 89 -16.51 4.51 2.88
C VAL A 89 -18.02 4.64 2.69
N TYR A 90 -18.48 4.96 1.48
CA TYR A 90 -19.90 5.10 1.16
C TYR A 90 -20.68 3.79 1.39
N ASN A 91 -20.14 2.65 0.95
CA ASN A 91 -20.81 1.35 1.16
C ASN A 91 -20.86 0.90 2.63
N ARG A 92 -19.94 1.36 3.49
CA ARG A 92 -19.98 1.11 4.95
C ARG A 92 -21.07 1.93 5.65
N GLU A 93 -21.37 3.14 5.16
CA GLU A 93 -22.46 3.96 5.70
C GLU A 93 -23.82 3.40 5.29
N ILE A 94 -23.99 3.01 4.02
CA ILE A 94 -25.23 2.39 3.52
C ILE A 94 -25.57 1.10 4.29
N THR A 95 -24.57 0.25 4.56
CA THR A 95 -24.82 -1.01 5.28
C THR A 95 -25.20 -0.80 6.75
N LYS A 96 -24.72 0.28 7.39
CA LYS A 96 -25.14 0.64 8.76
C LYS A 96 -26.59 1.11 8.80
N ASP A 97 -27.00 1.96 7.85
CA ASP A 97 -28.39 2.44 7.80
C ASP A 97 -29.37 1.32 7.42
N ALA A 98 -29.03 0.48 6.44
CA ALA A 98 -29.85 -0.67 6.08
C ALA A 98 -30.01 -1.67 7.24
N MET A 99 -28.94 -1.90 8.02
CA MET A 99 -28.99 -2.78 9.19
C MET A 99 -29.80 -2.15 10.34
N LYS A 100 -29.67 -0.83 10.56
CA LYS A 100 -30.47 -0.09 11.54
C LYS A 100 -31.97 -0.11 11.21
N GLN A 101 -32.34 0.06 9.95
CA GLN A 101 -33.73 -0.05 9.50
C GLN A 101 -34.29 -1.46 9.71
N LYS A 102 -33.50 -2.51 9.41
CA LYS A 102 -33.92 -3.90 9.62
C LYS A 102 -34.12 -4.24 11.09
N ILE A 103 -33.29 -3.69 11.99
CA ILE A 103 -33.46 -3.84 13.45
C ILE A 103 -34.74 -3.14 13.92
N MET A 104 -35.00 -1.91 13.45
CA MET A 104 -36.24 -1.19 13.79
C MET A 104 -37.50 -1.94 13.37
N GLN A 105 -37.51 -2.55 12.18
CA GLN A 105 -38.64 -3.36 11.72
C GLN A 105 -38.87 -4.61 12.58
N LEU A 106 -37.81 -5.26 13.04
CA LEU A 106 -37.91 -6.44 13.92
C LEU A 106 -38.42 -6.07 15.32
N LEU A 107 -38.07 -4.89 15.84
CA LEU A 107 -38.54 -4.42 17.15
C LEU A 107 -40.02 -4.00 17.16
N GLN A 108 -40.64 -3.72 16.01
CA GLN A 108 -42.07 -3.39 15.92
C GLN A 108 -42.99 -4.63 15.85
N GLN A 109 -42.43 -5.84 15.74
CA GLN A 109 -43.18 -7.09 15.67
C GLN A 109 -43.35 -7.79 17.04
N TYR A 110 -42.75 -7.23 18.09
CA TYR A 110 -42.85 -7.68 19.48
C TYR A 110 -43.46 -6.57 20.35
#